data_AF-A0A7X6XG23-F1
#
_entry.id   AF-A0A7X6XG23-F1
#
_cell.length_a   1.000
_cell.length_b   1.000
_cell.length_c   1.000
_cell.angle_alpha   90.00
_cell.angle_beta   90.00
_cell.angle_gamma   90.00
#
_symmetry.space_group_name_H-M   'P 1'
#
loop_
_entity.id
_entity.type
_entity.pdbx_description
1 polymer ?
#
loop_
_entity_poly.entity_id
_entity_poly.type
_entity_poly.pdbx_seq_one_letter_code
_entity_poly.pdbx_strand_id
1 'polypeptide(L)'
;MTTITTLADLFNSEFKNLYALEKECTEIFEAVQSVIEDADIKLIAVELTKDASTQLELLQEALRSKEINPGNTTDSVAQEMIENLKEISSQKIPQEVKDEGILGSFNRLNYYRMACYENAYELAKKLEYDDLINLLYYDLEA
;
A
#
# COMPACT_ATOMS: atom_id res chain seq x y z
N MET A 1 16.76 11.31 -8.73
CA MET A 1 16.92 10.26 -7.71
C MET A 1 18.14 10.61 -6.87
N THR A 2 17.99 10.67 -5.56
CA THR A 2 19.12 10.77 -4.64
C THR A 2 19.87 9.44 -4.68
N THR A 3 21.21 9.47 -4.77
CA THR A 3 21.99 8.24 -4.75
C THR A 3 21.82 7.55 -3.40
N ILE A 4 21.35 6.30 -3.39
CA ILE A 4 21.27 5.47 -2.18
C ILE A 4 22.67 4.92 -1.91
N THR A 5 23.27 5.33 -0.78
CA THR A 5 24.66 4.95 -0.43
C THR A 5 24.78 4.26 0.92
N THR A 6 23.77 4.39 1.78
CA THR A 6 23.74 3.82 3.12
C THR A 6 22.44 3.05 3.37
N LEU A 7 22.43 2.21 4.42
CA LEU A 7 21.20 1.57 4.89
C LEU A 7 20.14 2.59 5.32
N ALA A 8 20.56 3.74 5.88
CA ALA A 8 19.65 4.82 6.25
C ALA A 8 19.04 5.49 5.01
N ASP A 9 19.81 5.68 3.94
CA ASP A 9 19.27 6.20 2.67
C ASP A 9 18.23 5.24 2.09
N LEU A 10 18.54 3.93 2.12
CA LEU A 10 17.62 2.90 1.65
C LEU A 10 16.34 2.88 2.48
N PHE A 11 16.45 2.84 3.82
CA PHE A 11 15.30 2.92 4.71
C PHE A 11 14.44 4.15 4.44
N ASN A 12 15.05 5.33 4.32
CA ASN A 12 14.32 6.56 4.03
C ASN A 12 13.62 6.52 2.66
N SER A 13 14.18 5.81 1.67
CA SER A 13 13.53 5.60 0.38
C SER A 13 12.32 4.68 0.52
N GLU A 14 12.49 3.52 1.16
CA GLU A 14 11.40 2.55 1.38
C GLU A 14 10.27 3.14 2.23
N PHE A 15 10.61 3.91 3.25
CA PHE A 15 9.63 4.55 4.12
C PHE A 15 8.77 5.60 3.39
N LYS A 16 9.36 6.31 2.43
CA LYS A 16 8.62 7.23 1.54
C LYS A 16 7.79 6.49 0.50
N ASN A 17 8.30 5.38 -0.01
CA ASN A 17 7.55 4.51 -0.92
C ASN A 17 6.30 3.95 -0.23
N LEU A 18 6.42 3.50 1.04
CA LEU A 18 5.27 3.05 1.83
C LEU A 18 4.21 4.14 1.97
N TYR A 19 4.60 5.38 2.32
CA TYR A 19 3.65 6.49 2.40
C TYR A 19 2.93 6.73 1.06
N ALA A 20 3.65 6.72 -0.06
CA ALA A 20 3.06 6.87 -1.38
C ALA A 20 2.11 5.71 -1.72
N LEU A 21 2.54 4.48 -1.45
CA LEU A 21 1.78 3.26 -1.67
C LEU A 21 0.47 3.29 -0.88
N GLU A 22 0.50 3.61 0.41
CA GLU A 22 -0.70 3.67 1.25
C GLU A 22 -1.69 4.75 0.81
N LYS A 23 -1.17 5.89 0.35
CA LYS A 23 -2.00 6.94 -0.25
C LYS A 23 -2.71 6.44 -1.51
N GLU A 24 -1.96 5.86 -2.42
CA GLU A 24 -2.49 5.37 -3.69
C GLU A 24 -3.46 4.19 -3.50
N CYS A 25 -3.16 3.29 -2.56
CA CYS A 25 -4.03 2.19 -2.14
C CYS A 25 -5.34 2.68 -1.54
N THR A 26 -5.30 3.67 -0.63
CA THR A 26 -6.51 4.28 -0.07
C THR A 26 -7.42 4.80 -1.18
N GLU A 27 -6.86 5.58 -2.10
CA GLU A 27 -7.60 6.19 -3.21
C GLU A 27 -8.21 5.14 -4.14
N ILE A 28 -7.43 4.13 -4.57
CA ILE A 28 -7.93 3.15 -5.53
C ILE A 28 -8.91 2.16 -4.90
N PHE A 29 -8.66 1.68 -3.69
CA PHE A 29 -9.55 0.75 -3.01
C PHE A 29 -10.91 1.39 -2.78
N GLU A 30 -10.97 2.66 -2.41
CA GLU A 30 -12.23 3.41 -2.27
C GLU A 30 -12.94 3.57 -3.63
N ALA A 31 -12.20 3.99 -4.67
CA ALA A 31 -12.77 4.30 -5.98
C ALA A 31 -13.49 3.10 -6.63
N VAL A 32 -12.99 1.88 -6.43
CA VAL A 32 -13.57 0.68 -7.05
C VAL A 32 -14.75 0.08 -6.29
N GLN A 33 -15.02 0.48 -5.03
CA GLN A 33 -16.11 -0.11 -4.23
C GLN A 33 -17.50 0.03 -4.87
N SER A 34 -17.69 1.09 -5.67
CA SER A 34 -18.98 1.38 -6.30
C SER A 34 -19.33 0.43 -7.44
N VAL A 35 -18.36 -0.29 -8.00
CA VAL A 35 -18.56 -1.20 -9.15
C VAL A 35 -18.58 -2.68 -8.76
N ILE A 36 -18.37 -3.01 -7.49
CA ILE A 36 -18.40 -4.37 -6.96
C ILE A 36 -19.84 -4.72 -6.55
N GLU A 37 -20.38 -5.82 -7.07
CA GLU A 37 -21.72 -6.31 -6.72
C GLU A 37 -21.67 -7.46 -5.71
N ASP A 38 -20.63 -8.28 -5.73
CA ASP A 38 -20.41 -9.31 -4.71
C ASP A 38 -20.19 -8.68 -3.32
N ALA A 39 -20.97 -9.14 -2.34
CA ALA A 39 -20.99 -8.54 -1.00
C ALA A 39 -19.72 -8.81 -0.20
N ASP A 40 -19.10 -9.98 -0.38
CA ASP A 40 -17.91 -10.38 0.35
C ASP A 40 -16.69 -9.64 -0.21
N ILE A 41 -16.57 -9.55 -1.54
CA ILE A 41 -15.51 -8.78 -2.20
C ILE A 41 -15.64 -7.29 -1.89
N LYS A 42 -16.87 -6.78 -1.76
CA LYS A 42 -17.09 -5.39 -1.34
C LYS A 42 -16.67 -5.14 0.11
N LEU A 43 -16.91 -6.10 1.00
CA LEU A 43 -16.43 -6.02 2.39
C LEU A 43 -14.90 -5.96 2.42
N ILE A 44 -14.23 -6.83 1.66
CA ILE A 44 -12.76 -6.80 1.51
C ILE A 44 -12.29 -5.42 1.04
N ALA A 45 -12.94 -4.82 0.04
CA ALA A 45 -12.57 -3.49 -0.45
C ALA A 45 -12.69 -2.40 0.65
N VAL A 46 -13.74 -2.46 1.47
CA VAL A 46 -13.95 -1.53 2.60
C VAL A 46 -12.88 -1.71 3.67
N GLU A 47 -12.54 -2.95 4.00
CA GLU A 47 -11.50 -3.28 4.99
C GLU A 47 -10.13 -2.84 4.51
N LEU A 48 -9.78 -3.11 3.24
CA LEU A 48 -8.54 -2.65 2.62
C LEU A 48 -8.44 -1.12 2.59
N THR A 49 -9.51 -0.39 2.24
CA THR A 49 -9.52 1.07 2.30
C THR A 49 -9.27 1.58 3.72
N LYS A 50 -9.94 0.98 4.72
CA LYS A 50 -9.80 1.39 6.12
C LYS A 50 -8.38 1.13 6.64
N ASP A 51 -7.85 -0.05 6.36
CA ASP A 51 -6.48 -0.42 6.72
C ASP A 51 -5.47 0.54 6.07
N ALA A 52 -5.55 0.74 4.75
CA ALA A 52 -4.64 1.62 4.03
C ALA A 52 -4.70 3.07 4.53
N SER A 53 -5.91 3.58 4.80
CA SER A 53 -6.09 4.92 5.38
C SER A 53 -5.47 5.04 6.77
N THR A 54 -5.61 3.99 7.61
CA THR A 54 -5.02 3.97 8.96
C THR A 54 -3.49 3.99 8.87
N GLN A 55 -2.94 3.14 8.01
CA GLN A 55 -1.50 3.07 7.78
C GLN A 55 -0.92 4.36 7.22
N LEU A 56 -1.62 4.99 6.28
CA LEU A 56 -1.26 6.29 5.73
C LEU A 56 -1.12 7.36 6.82
N GLU A 57 -2.10 7.44 7.74
CA GLU A 57 -2.08 8.39 8.85
C GLU A 57 -0.89 8.14 9.80
N LEU A 58 -0.63 6.87 10.13
CA LEU A 58 0.50 6.49 11.00
C LEU A 58 1.86 6.81 10.36
N LEU A 59 2.03 6.51 9.07
CA LEU A 59 3.24 6.85 8.30
C LEU A 59 3.40 8.37 8.20
N GLN A 60 2.31 9.12 8.00
CA GLN A 60 2.34 10.57 7.95
C GLN A 60 2.82 11.18 9.26
N GLU A 61 2.33 10.70 10.41
CA GLU A 61 2.77 11.15 11.72
C GLU A 61 4.25 10.80 11.97
N ALA A 62 4.67 9.59 11.62
CA ALA A 62 6.05 9.15 11.77
C ALA A 62 7.02 9.98 10.90
N LEU A 63 6.68 10.24 9.64
CA LEU A 63 7.45 11.13 8.75
C LEU A 63 7.55 12.55 9.33
N ARG A 64 6.43 13.09 9.86
CA ARG A 64 6.40 14.41 10.50
C ARG A 64 7.33 14.46 11.71
N SER A 65 7.29 13.45 12.57
CA SER A 65 8.11 13.36 13.79
C SER A 65 9.62 13.33 13.51
N LYS A 66 10.01 12.83 12.32
CA LYS A 66 11.41 12.75 11.88
C LYS A 66 11.82 13.89 10.94
N GLU A 67 10.94 14.86 10.72
CA GLU A 67 11.13 15.98 9.78
C GLU A 67 11.45 15.52 8.34
N ILE A 68 10.95 14.35 7.95
CA ILE A 68 11.17 13.76 6.63
C ILE A 68 10.05 14.22 5.70
N ASN A 69 10.39 14.90 4.62
CA ASN A 69 9.43 15.20 3.55
C ASN A 69 9.28 13.99 2.61
N PRO A 70 8.07 13.41 2.47
CA PRO A 70 7.83 12.29 1.56
C PRO A 70 8.03 12.63 0.08
N GLY A 71 7.91 13.91 -0.29
CA GLY A 71 8.02 14.37 -1.67
C GLY A 71 6.96 13.76 -2.60
N ASN A 72 7.21 13.82 -3.90
CA ASN A 72 6.39 13.18 -4.93
C ASN A 72 6.98 11.81 -5.28
N THR A 73 7.05 10.94 -4.29
CA THR A 73 7.54 9.57 -4.47
C THR A 73 6.43 8.72 -5.07
N THR A 74 6.76 7.88 -6.05
CA THR A 74 5.83 6.95 -6.70
C THR A 74 6.53 5.62 -6.89
N ASP A 75 5.81 4.51 -6.68
CA ASP A 75 6.33 3.17 -6.92
C ASP A 75 5.80 2.62 -8.25
N SER A 76 6.69 2.41 -9.23
CA SER A 76 6.28 1.93 -10.57
C SER A 76 5.65 0.54 -10.55
N VAL A 77 6.03 -0.31 -9.60
CA VAL A 77 5.50 -1.67 -9.47
C VAL A 77 4.08 -1.61 -8.90
N ALA A 78 3.86 -0.77 -7.88
CA ALA A 78 2.53 -0.50 -7.37
C ALA A 78 1.62 0.11 -8.44
N GLN A 79 2.12 1.09 -9.20
CA GLN A 79 1.37 1.76 -10.26
C GLN A 79 0.84 0.77 -11.30
N GLU A 80 1.66 -0.18 -11.75
CA GLU A 80 1.21 -1.22 -12.69
C GLU A 80 0.06 -2.06 -12.12
N MET A 81 0.13 -2.44 -10.84
CA MET A 81 -0.96 -3.19 -10.18
C MET A 81 -2.23 -2.36 -10.02
N ILE A 82 -2.08 -1.07 -9.72
CA ILE A 82 -3.19 -0.12 -9.62
C ILE A 82 -3.84 0.11 -10.98
N GLU A 83 -3.05 0.22 -12.05
CA GLU A 83 -3.54 0.32 -13.43
C GLU A 83 -4.33 -0.93 -13.83
N ASN A 84 -3.82 -2.13 -13.52
CA ASN A 84 -4.56 -3.38 -13.74
C ASN A 84 -5.90 -3.42 -12.98
N LEU A 85 -5.93 -2.93 -11.74
CA LEU A 85 -7.18 -2.81 -10.96
C LEU A 85 -8.17 -1.82 -11.59
N LYS A 86 -7.68 -0.66 -12.06
CA LYS A 86 -8.51 0.33 -12.78
C LYS A 86 -9.05 -0.23 -14.10
N GLU A 87 -8.23 -0.96 -14.83
CA GLU A 87 -8.62 -1.54 -16.10
C GLU A 87 -9.77 -2.53 -15.88
N ILE A 88 -9.57 -3.55 -15.03
CA ILE A 88 -10.59 -4.58 -14.81
C ILE A 88 -11.89 -3.99 -14.25
N SER A 89 -11.81 -3.01 -13.35
CA SER A 89 -12.99 -2.37 -12.75
C SER A 89 -13.83 -1.57 -13.76
N SER A 90 -13.20 -1.07 -14.82
CA SER A 90 -13.84 -0.28 -15.88
C SER A 90 -14.35 -1.12 -17.07
N GLN A 91 -13.96 -2.39 -17.18
CA GLN A 91 -14.34 -3.24 -18.31
C GLN A 91 -15.85 -3.55 -18.33
N LYS A 92 -16.42 -3.61 -19.54
CA LYS A 92 -17.82 -4.00 -19.79
C LYS A 92 -17.92 -5.51 -20.01
N ILE A 93 -17.71 -6.26 -18.94
CA ILE A 93 -17.70 -7.73 -18.89
C ILE A 93 -18.76 -8.26 -17.91
N PRO A 94 -19.07 -9.57 -17.89
CA PRO A 94 -19.97 -10.14 -16.89
C PRO A 94 -19.51 -9.79 -15.47
N GLN A 95 -20.46 -9.41 -14.61
CA GLN A 95 -20.15 -8.86 -13.29
C GLN A 95 -19.34 -9.81 -12.41
N GLU A 96 -19.70 -11.10 -12.39
CA GLU A 96 -18.95 -12.14 -11.68
C GLU A 96 -17.47 -12.20 -12.10
N VAL A 97 -17.19 -12.07 -13.41
CA VAL A 97 -15.82 -12.07 -13.93
C VAL A 97 -15.07 -10.80 -13.51
N LYS A 98 -15.77 -9.67 -13.45
CA LYS A 98 -15.21 -8.39 -12.98
C LYS A 98 -14.86 -8.45 -11.51
N ASP A 99 -15.78 -8.91 -10.67
CA ASP A 99 -15.60 -8.96 -9.22
C ASP A 99 -14.43 -9.90 -8.86
N GLU A 100 -14.34 -11.08 -9.47
CA GLU A 100 -13.18 -11.98 -9.32
C GLU A 100 -11.87 -11.38 -9.82
N GLY A 101 -11.93 -10.63 -10.92
CA GLY A 101 -10.77 -9.90 -11.45
C GLY A 101 -10.29 -8.78 -10.50
N ILE A 102 -11.22 -8.07 -9.87
CA ILE A 102 -10.95 -7.07 -8.82
C ILE A 102 -10.32 -7.75 -7.60
N LEU A 103 -10.90 -8.86 -7.12
CA LEU A 103 -10.36 -9.63 -6.00
C LEU A 103 -8.93 -10.11 -6.28
N GLY A 104 -8.67 -10.62 -7.50
CA GLY A 104 -7.32 -11.00 -7.92
C GLY A 104 -6.33 -9.84 -7.88
N SER A 105 -6.76 -8.62 -8.24
CA SER A 105 -5.95 -7.41 -8.16
C SER A 105 -5.74 -6.93 -6.72
N PHE A 106 -6.77 -6.99 -5.87
CA PHE A 106 -6.63 -6.73 -4.43
C PHE A 106 -5.58 -7.63 -3.79
N ASN A 107 -5.65 -8.95 -4.05
CA ASN A 107 -4.69 -9.91 -3.52
C ASN A 107 -3.26 -9.54 -3.90
N ARG A 108 -2.98 -9.32 -5.19
CA ARG A 108 -1.62 -8.97 -5.66
C ARG A 108 -1.09 -7.69 -5.00
N LEU A 109 -1.90 -6.63 -5.00
CA LEU A 109 -1.49 -5.35 -4.44
C LEU A 109 -1.29 -5.46 -2.92
N ASN A 110 -2.13 -6.22 -2.22
CA ASN A 110 -2.00 -6.39 -0.77
C ASN A 110 -0.77 -7.23 -0.37
N TYR A 111 -0.46 -8.32 -1.10
CA TYR A 111 0.80 -9.05 -0.89
C TYR A 111 2.03 -8.22 -1.23
N TYR A 112 1.94 -7.34 -2.23
CA TYR A 112 3.01 -6.41 -2.52
C TYR A 112 3.21 -5.39 -1.39
N ARG A 113 2.12 -4.82 -0.85
CA ARG A 113 2.16 -3.96 0.35
C ARG A 113 2.88 -4.66 1.50
N MET A 114 2.51 -5.90 1.83
CA MET A 114 3.19 -6.66 2.88
C MET A 114 4.70 -6.78 2.65
N ALA A 115 5.13 -7.10 1.43
CA ALA A 115 6.55 -7.24 1.13
C ALA A 115 7.29 -5.91 1.32
N CYS A 116 6.68 -4.78 0.96
CA CYS A 116 7.23 -3.45 1.22
C CYS A 116 7.36 -3.18 2.73
N TYR A 117 6.36 -3.54 3.53
CA TYR A 117 6.41 -3.43 4.99
C TYR A 117 7.51 -4.29 5.60
N GLU A 118 7.60 -5.56 5.21
CA GLU A 118 8.63 -6.49 5.69
C GLU A 118 10.05 -5.96 5.39
N ASN A 119 10.26 -5.42 4.19
CA ASN A 119 11.53 -4.80 3.81
C ASN A 119 11.89 -3.61 4.71
N ALA A 120 10.93 -2.70 4.94
CA ALA A 120 11.14 -1.54 5.80
C ALA A 120 11.37 -1.95 7.27
N TYR A 121 10.62 -2.94 7.75
CA TYR A 121 10.74 -3.51 9.09
C TYR A 121 12.13 -4.09 9.35
N GLU A 122 12.64 -4.93 8.44
CA GLU A 122 13.97 -5.52 8.58
C GLU A 122 15.09 -4.47 8.48
N LEU A 123 14.91 -3.41 7.71
CA LEU A 123 15.82 -2.27 7.68
C LEU A 123 15.79 -1.48 9.01
N ALA A 124 14.61 -1.22 9.55
CA ALA A 124 14.45 -0.54 10.84
C ALA A 124 15.14 -1.32 11.97
N LYS A 125 15.02 -2.66 12.00
CA LYS A 125 15.72 -3.52 12.96
C LYS A 125 17.24 -3.41 12.84
N LYS A 126 17.77 -3.43 11.60
CA LYS A 126 19.22 -3.30 11.36
C LYS A 126 19.78 -1.93 11.75
N LEU A 127 18.93 -0.91 11.76
CA LEU A 127 19.27 0.47 12.09
C LEU A 127 18.93 0.84 13.54
N GLU A 128 18.37 -0.09 14.33
CA GLU A 128 17.94 0.14 15.72
C GLU A 128 16.86 1.24 15.84
N TYR A 129 15.96 1.33 14.86
CA TYR A 129 14.81 2.25 14.87
C TYR A 129 13.62 1.64 15.62
N ASP A 130 13.80 1.40 16.91
CA ASP A 130 12.84 0.70 17.78
C ASP A 130 11.46 1.37 17.81
N ASP A 131 11.40 2.69 17.66
CA ASP A 131 10.16 3.48 17.62
C ASP A 131 9.27 3.19 16.41
N LEU A 132 9.83 2.60 15.35
CA LEU A 132 9.14 2.28 14.10
C LEU A 132 8.74 0.81 13.97
N ILE A 133 9.26 -0.07 14.82
CA ILE A 133 9.07 -1.52 14.71
C ILE A 133 7.59 -1.90 14.77
N ASN A 134 6.82 -1.30 15.67
CA ASN A 134 5.38 -1.59 15.79
C ASN A 134 4.57 -1.05 14.61
N LEU A 135 5.00 0.07 14.01
CA LEU A 135 4.36 0.63 12.82
C LEU A 135 4.61 -0.25 11.60
N LEU A 136 5.83 -0.78 11.48
CA LEU A 136 6.26 -1.54 10.31
C LEU A 136 5.94 -3.03 10.41
N TYR A 137 5.58 -3.51 11.59
CA TYR A 137 5.05 -4.86 11.76
C TYR A 137 3.65 -4.93 11.18
N TYR A 138 3.57 -5.42 9.94
CA TYR A 138 2.34 -5.54 9.18
C TYR A 138 2.12 -7.01 8.82
N ASP A 139 1.02 -7.56 9.30
CA ASP A 139 0.59 -8.93 9.02
C ASP A 139 -0.84 -8.89 8.48
N LEU A 140 -1.18 -9.84 7.61
CA LEU A 140 -2.57 -10.01 7.21
C LEU A 140 -3.29 -10.77 8.32
N GLU A 141 -4.19 -10.08 9.03
CA GLU A 141 -5.27 -10.83 9.66
C GLU A 141 -6.10 -11.44 8.51
N ALA A 142 -5.99 -12.76 8.36
CA ALA A 142 -6.66 -13.57 7.36
C ALA A 142 -8.16 -13.71 7.62
#